data_AF-H0SKS8-F1
#
_entry.id   AF-H0SKS8-F1
#
_cell.length_a   1.000
_cell.length_b   1.000
_cell.length_c   1.000
_cell.angle_alpha   90.00
_cell.angle_beta   90.00
_cell.angle_gamma   90.00
#
_symmetry.space_group_name_H-M   'P 1'
#
loop_
_entity.id
_entity.type
_entity.pdbx_description
1 polymer ?
#
loop_
_entity_poly.entity_id
_entity_poly.type
_entity_poly.pdbx_seq_one_letter_code
_entity_poly.pdbx_strand_id
1 'polypeptide(L)'
;MSRSSIVILAVLVLTMTGASAHDEEPTQEVCDAAVAEARAQAATLPADDVSRYFAERDIQQALVEAGNGEFDDCVEKAERAILEVRERPHSLKPGERLNILRVDEVPPR
;
A
#
# COMPACT_ATOMS: atom_id res chain seq x y z
N MET A 1 -38.65 19.10 54.53
CA MET A 1 -39.14 19.02 53.13
C MET A 1 -37.97 18.61 52.26
N SER A 2 -37.90 17.31 51.96
CA SER A 2 -36.80 16.67 51.23
C SER A 2 -37.05 16.85 49.72
N ARG A 3 -36.09 17.45 49.00
CA ARG A 3 -36.15 17.59 47.53
C ARG A 3 -35.15 16.61 46.92
N SER A 4 -35.64 15.41 46.64
CA SER A 4 -34.94 14.39 45.85
C SER A 4 -34.76 14.91 44.42
N SER A 5 -33.51 15.08 44.00
CA SER A 5 -33.17 15.33 42.60
C SER A 5 -32.82 13.99 41.95
N ILE A 6 -33.69 13.56 41.03
CA ILE A 6 -33.53 12.36 40.20
C ILE A 6 -32.43 12.66 39.17
N VAL A 7 -31.34 11.89 39.22
CA VAL A 7 -30.32 11.89 38.17
C VAL A 7 -30.84 11.01 37.03
N ILE A 8 -31.11 11.62 35.88
CA ILE A 8 -31.48 10.92 34.65
C ILE A 8 -30.22 10.26 34.08
N LEU A 9 -30.15 8.94 34.18
CA LEU A 9 -29.12 8.12 33.57
C LEU A 9 -29.45 7.97 32.07
N ALA A 10 -28.81 8.76 31.21
CA ALA A 10 -28.85 8.55 29.77
C ALA A 10 -27.92 7.38 29.41
N VAL A 11 -28.51 6.20 29.22
CA VAL A 11 -27.79 5.03 28.69
C VAL A 11 -27.56 5.26 27.20
N LEU A 12 -26.30 5.47 26.84
CA LEU A 12 -25.82 5.61 25.47
C LEU A 12 -26.08 4.29 24.72
N VAL A 13 -26.75 4.42 23.58
CA VAL A 13 -27.02 3.34 22.63
C VAL A 13 -25.70 2.85 22.03
N LEU A 14 -25.26 1.63 22.37
CA LEU A 14 -24.30 0.86 21.57
C LEU A 14 -25.08 -0.08 20.67
N THR A 15 -25.50 0.42 19.50
CA THR A 15 -25.82 -0.46 18.38
C THR A 15 -24.49 -0.99 17.83
N MET A 16 -24.04 -2.11 18.38
CA MET A 16 -23.09 -3.00 17.71
C MET A 16 -23.82 -3.61 16.51
N THR A 17 -23.91 -2.87 15.40
CA THR A 17 -24.17 -3.47 14.09
C THR A 17 -22.91 -4.22 13.69
N GLY A 18 -22.91 -5.51 14.02
CA GLY A 18 -21.90 -6.47 13.62
C GLY A 18 -21.72 -6.51 12.11
N ALA A 19 -20.46 -6.73 11.73
CA ALA A 19 -19.93 -6.81 10.39
C ALA A 19 -20.70 -7.80 9.50
N SER A 20 -20.93 -7.38 8.26
CA SER A 20 -20.79 -8.22 7.07
C SER A 20 -20.45 -7.29 5.90
N ALA A 21 -19.26 -6.68 5.95
CA ALA A 21 -18.59 -6.40 4.70
C ALA A 21 -18.21 -7.79 4.17
N HIS A 22 -18.91 -8.27 3.14
CA HIS A 22 -18.25 -9.19 2.23
C HIS A 22 -16.96 -8.46 1.82
N ASP A 23 -15.79 -9.02 2.13
CA ASP A 23 -14.56 -8.66 1.43
C ASP A 23 -14.81 -9.06 -0.02
N GLU A 24 -15.44 -8.16 -0.79
CA GLU A 24 -15.51 -8.31 -2.23
C GLU A 24 -14.07 -8.26 -2.73
N GLU A 25 -13.67 -9.32 -3.43
CA GLU A 25 -12.38 -9.35 -4.11
C GLU A 25 -12.26 -8.08 -4.98
N PRO A 26 -11.13 -7.35 -4.90
CA PRO A 26 -10.92 -6.18 -5.71
C PRO A 26 -11.14 -6.47 -7.19
N THR A 27 -11.76 -5.52 -7.91
CA THR A 27 -11.93 -5.65 -9.35
C THR A 27 -10.70 -5.19 -10.10
N GLN A 28 -10.66 -5.47 -11.41
CA GLN A 28 -9.63 -4.94 -12.29
C GLN A 28 -9.56 -3.40 -12.22
N GLU A 29 -10.70 -2.71 -12.17
CA GLU A 29 -10.73 -1.24 -12.09
C GLU A 29 -10.09 -0.72 -10.79
N VAL A 30 -10.24 -1.44 -9.67
CA VAL A 30 -9.61 -1.10 -8.40
C VAL A 30 -8.10 -1.27 -8.49
N CYS A 31 -7.64 -2.39 -9.05
CA CYS A 31 -6.22 -2.65 -9.31
C CYS A 31 -5.61 -1.57 -10.23
N ASP A 32 -6.28 -1.23 -11.34
CA ASP A 32 -5.82 -0.21 -12.29
C ASP A 32 -5.68 1.17 -11.62
N ALA A 33 -6.63 1.54 -10.75
CA ALA A 33 -6.58 2.78 -9.98
C ALA A 33 -5.41 2.79 -8.98
N ALA A 34 -5.21 1.69 -8.25
CA ALA A 34 -4.11 1.55 -7.30
C ALA A 34 -2.74 1.62 -8.00
N VAL A 35 -2.60 0.95 -9.15
CA VAL A 35 -1.38 1.01 -9.97
C VAL A 35 -1.14 2.43 -10.50
N ALA A 36 -2.19 3.12 -10.94
CA ALA A 36 -2.06 4.51 -11.41
C ALA A 36 -1.61 5.45 -10.29
N GLU A 37 -2.17 5.30 -9.09
CA GLU A 37 -1.74 6.06 -7.91
C GLU A 37 -0.28 5.77 -7.56
N ALA A 38 0.11 4.50 -7.46
CA ALA A 38 1.47 4.10 -7.14
C ALA A 38 2.49 4.68 -8.15
N ARG A 39 2.16 4.66 -9.45
CA ARG A 39 2.98 5.28 -10.50
C ARG A 39 3.12 6.79 -10.31
N ALA A 40 2.02 7.48 -9.99
CA ALA A 40 2.04 8.92 -9.74
C ALA A 40 2.91 9.26 -8.53
N GLN A 41 2.83 8.48 -7.44
CA GLN A 41 3.66 8.65 -6.26
C GLN A 41 5.14 8.37 -6.56
N ALA A 42 5.46 7.26 -7.22
CA ALA A 42 6.84 6.92 -7.59
C ALA A 42 7.49 8.00 -8.48
N ALA A 43 6.71 8.59 -9.39
CA ALA A 43 7.18 9.67 -10.28
C ALA A 43 7.55 10.97 -9.56
N THR A 44 7.18 11.15 -8.28
CA THR A 44 7.60 12.31 -7.48
C THR A 44 9.07 12.25 -7.07
N LEU A 45 9.69 11.08 -7.15
CA LEU A 45 11.09 10.86 -6.80
C LEU A 45 12.01 10.89 -8.03
N PRO A 46 13.29 11.26 -7.89
CA PRO A 46 14.30 11.12 -8.94
C PRO A 46 14.39 9.68 -9.46
N ALA A 47 14.67 9.50 -10.75
CA ALA A 47 14.76 8.18 -11.39
C ALA A 47 15.86 7.27 -10.79
N ASP A 48 16.87 7.85 -10.16
CA ASP A 48 17.96 7.17 -9.47
C ASP A 48 17.76 7.04 -7.95
N ASP A 49 16.61 7.47 -7.42
CA ASP A 49 16.25 7.30 -6.02
C ASP A 49 15.99 5.81 -5.71
N VAL A 50 16.66 5.29 -4.68
CA VAL A 50 16.54 3.88 -4.28
C VAL A 50 15.09 3.50 -3.92
N SER A 51 14.35 4.40 -3.30
CA SER A 51 12.94 4.16 -2.91
C SER A 51 12.06 4.06 -4.15
N ARG A 52 12.35 4.88 -5.17
CA ARG A 52 11.66 4.81 -6.47
C ARG A 52 11.92 3.50 -7.18
N TYR A 53 13.16 3.02 -7.15
CA TYR A 53 13.48 1.72 -7.75
C TYR A 53 12.65 0.58 -7.17
N PHE A 54 12.52 0.51 -5.83
CA PHE A 54 11.72 -0.54 -5.19
C PHE A 54 10.22 -0.34 -5.45
N ALA A 55 9.72 0.89 -5.42
CA ALA A 55 8.34 1.19 -5.80
C ALA A 55 8.02 0.76 -7.24
N GLU A 56 8.87 1.09 -8.20
CA GLU A 56 8.69 0.70 -9.60
C GLU A 56 8.72 -0.83 -9.79
N ARG A 57 9.57 -1.54 -9.02
CA ARG A 57 9.59 -3.00 -9.01
C ARG A 57 8.28 -3.60 -8.49
N ASP A 58 7.75 -3.08 -7.39
CA ASP A 58 6.47 -3.53 -6.84
C ASP A 58 5.31 -3.22 -7.79
N ILE A 59 5.33 -2.08 -8.49
CA ILE A 59 4.37 -1.77 -9.56
C ILE A 59 4.46 -2.80 -10.71
N GLN A 60 5.67 -3.22 -11.11
CA GLN A 60 5.78 -4.27 -12.13
C GLN A 60 5.19 -5.60 -11.65
N GLN A 61 5.40 -5.96 -10.37
CA GLN A 61 4.78 -7.15 -9.81
C GLN A 61 3.25 -7.01 -9.82
N ALA A 62 2.70 -5.85 -9.43
CA ALA A 62 1.26 -5.60 -9.47
C ALA A 62 0.65 -5.88 -10.85
N LEU A 63 1.32 -5.44 -11.91
CA LEU A 63 0.89 -5.67 -13.30
C LEU A 63 0.96 -7.16 -13.71
N VAL A 64 1.91 -7.91 -13.16
CA VAL A 64 1.99 -9.37 -13.38
C VAL A 64 0.81 -10.06 -12.72
N GLU A 65 0.48 -9.72 -11.47
CA GLU A 65 -0.66 -10.30 -10.76
C GLU A 65 -1.99 -9.97 -11.45
N ALA A 66 -2.17 -8.71 -11.85
CA ALA A 66 -3.32 -8.29 -12.64
C ALA A 66 -3.45 -9.09 -13.95
N GLY A 67 -2.33 -9.38 -14.62
CA GLY A 67 -2.29 -10.20 -15.83
C GLY A 67 -2.66 -11.67 -15.59
N ASN A 68 -2.51 -12.16 -14.36
CA ASN A 68 -2.93 -13.49 -13.93
C ASN A 68 -4.38 -13.53 -13.41
N GLY A 69 -5.03 -12.37 -13.25
CA GLY A 69 -6.37 -12.25 -12.67
C GLY A 69 -6.38 -12.13 -11.14
N GLU A 70 -5.22 -12.00 -10.50
CA GLU A 70 -5.07 -11.87 -9.05
C GLU A 70 -5.10 -10.37 -8.66
N PHE A 71 -6.31 -9.83 -8.52
CA PHE A 71 -6.52 -8.38 -8.33
C PHE A 71 -6.31 -7.90 -6.90
N ASP A 72 -6.55 -8.74 -5.90
CA ASP A 72 -6.19 -8.48 -4.51
C ASP A 72 -4.67 -8.39 -4.34
N ASP A 73 -3.93 -9.34 -4.90
CA ASP A 73 -2.47 -9.31 -4.93
C ASP A 73 -1.97 -8.08 -5.70
N CYS A 74 -2.57 -7.74 -6.86
CA CYS A 74 -2.25 -6.50 -7.56
C CYS A 74 -2.35 -5.27 -6.64
N VAL A 75 -3.48 -5.13 -5.92
CA VAL A 75 -3.69 -4.02 -4.99
C VAL A 75 -2.64 -4.03 -3.88
N GLU A 76 -2.35 -5.19 -3.28
CA GLU A 76 -1.31 -5.32 -2.25
C GLU A 76 0.07 -4.87 -2.76
N LYS A 77 0.46 -5.28 -3.98
CA LYS A 77 1.73 -4.86 -4.58
C LYS A 77 1.75 -3.35 -4.86
N ALA A 78 0.65 -2.78 -5.35
CA ALA A 78 0.53 -1.34 -5.60
C ALA A 78 0.60 -0.52 -4.30
N GLU A 79 -0.04 -0.98 -3.23
CA GLU A 79 0.05 -0.36 -1.90
C GLU A 79 1.46 -0.42 -1.35
N ARG A 80 2.16 -1.55 -1.49
CA ARG A 80 3.57 -1.63 -1.07
C ARG A 80 4.46 -0.66 -1.83
N ALA A 81 4.23 -0.47 -3.13
CA ALA A 81 4.94 0.56 -3.90
C ALA A 81 4.73 1.98 -3.35
N ILE A 82 3.51 2.29 -2.88
CA ILE A 82 3.21 3.56 -2.20
C ILE A 82 3.99 3.67 -0.87
N LEU A 83 4.09 2.58 -0.12
CA LEU A 83 4.87 2.55 1.13
C LEU A 83 6.37 2.79 0.88
N GLU A 84 6.94 2.21 -0.19
CA GLU A 84 8.34 2.47 -0.57
C GLU A 84 8.62 3.96 -0.77
N VAL A 85 7.72 4.67 -1.45
CA VAL A 85 7.82 6.13 -1.67
C VAL A 85 7.65 6.91 -0.38
N ARG A 86 6.62 6.56 0.41
CA ARG A 86 6.21 7.32 1.61
C ARG A 86 7.18 7.15 2.76
N GLU A 87 7.58 5.92 3.03
CA GLU A 87 8.34 5.54 4.22
C GLU A 87 9.84 5.55 3.98
N ARG A 88 10.26 5.47 2.71
CA ARG A 88 11.67 5.48 2.28
C ARG A 88 12.53 4.53 3.13
N PRO A 89 12.17 3.23 3.21
CA PRO A 89 12.83 2.28 4.12
C PRO A 89 14.27 1.99 3.71
N HIS A 90 14.65 2.32 2.48
CA HIS A 90 15.97 2.11 1.92
C HIS A 90 16.77 3.41 1.88
N SER A 91 18.05 3.33 2.25
CA SER A 91 18.99 4.44 2.10
C SER A 91 20.34 3.91 1.62
N LEU A 92 20.98 4.70 0.76
CA LEU A 92 22.34 4.47 0.29
C LEU A 92 23.24 5.48 0.98
N LYS A 93 24.46 5.08 1.36
CA LYS A 93 25.45 6.04 1.84
C LYS A 93 25.88 6.98 0.70
N PRO A 94 26.43 8.16 1.00
CA PRO A 94 27.02 9.02 -0.02
C PRO A 94 28.02 8.26 -0.89
N GLY A 95 27.80 8.26 -2.20
CA GLY A 95 28.65 7.56 -3.19
C GLY A 95 28.29 6.09 -3.43
N GLU A 96 27.42 5.48 -2.63
CA GLU A 96 26.87 4.16 -2.93
C GLU A 96 25.83 4.26 -4.05
N ARG A 97 25.74 3.20 -4.86
CA ARG A 97 24.73 3.03 -5.90
C ARG A 97 24.12 1.65 -5.75
N LEU A 98 22.84 1.54 -6.09
CA LEU A 98 22.21 0.24 -6.21
C LEU A 98 22.82 -0.51 -7.38
N ASN A 99 23.43 -1.68 -7.11
CA ASN A 99 23.95 -2.54 -8.16
C ASN A 99 22.83 -3.45 -8.67
N ILE A 100 22.14 -3.00 -9.71
CA ILE A 100 21.08 -3.77 -10.37
C ILE A 100 21.75 -4.68 -11.38
N LEU A 101 21.69 -5.98 -11.14
CA LEU A 101 22.24 -6.97 -12.06
C LEU A 101 21.43 -6.99 -13.35
N ARG A 102 22.12 -7.10 -14.47
CA ARG A 102 21.54 -7.40 -15.76
C ARG A 102 21.05 -8.85 -15.78
N VAL A 103 20.16 -9.15 -16.72
CA VAL A 103 19.58 -10.49 -16.90
C VAL A 103 20.65 -11.57 -17.15
N ASP A 104 21.79 -11.20 -17.73
CA ASP A 104 22.91 -12.09 -18.04
C ASP A 104 23.98 -12.17 -16.93
N GLU A 105 23.84 -11.39 -15.85
CA GLU A 105 24.82 -11.33 -14.76
C GLU A 105 24.47 -12.30 -13.61
N VAL A 106 25.50 -12.95 -13.07
CA VAL A 106 25.39 -13.82 -11.89
C VAL A 106 25.97 -13.10 -10.68
N PRO A 107 25.29 -13.07 -9.51
CA PRO A 107 25.83 -12.47 -8.30
C PRO A 107 27.19 -13.10 -7.92
N PRO A 108 28.17 -12.32 -7.43
CA PRO A 108 29.39 -12.88 -6.85
C PRO A 108 29.03 -13.79 -5.66
N ARG A 109 29.70 -14.94 -5.56
CA ARG A 109 29.53 -15.90 -4.46
C ARG A 109 30.24 -15.46 -3.19
#